data_AF-A0A929J2F0-F1
#
_entry.id   AF-A0A929J2F0-F1
#
_cell.length_a   1.000
_cell.length_b   1.000
_cell.length_c   1.000
_cell.angle_alpha   90.00
_cell.angle_beta   90.00
_cell.angle_gamma   90.00
#
_symmetry.space_group_name_H-M   'P 1'
#
loop_
_entity.id
_entity.type
_entity.pdbx_description
1 polymer ?
#
loop_
_entity_poly.entity_id
_entity_poly.type
_entity_poly.pdbx_seq_one_letter_code
_entity_poly.pdbx_strand_id
1 'polypeptide(L)'
;MSKLILLVTIIILSSCSSIPNKESTKYLEFTDGISQLTNSLMSNLQRFKLFEDTSYIVLNPFLDVDNGQILQASLDIEKLIIAETQENFKRIKIARINPEKLTNAKYILNGIIKYEANKSAQKKHYKISASIIDLTNSTIVVNHTVYIQSLGLNYQPTPSYQDNPMYFKGKPLQDIISSVNSPVGSKIDTNYYDFVKIKALLTVAQSVYDEGKYKQAYALFKNILEQPGGKIIETYGGLYAVTFKLGRLKEAEANFAEMIAIAMQQGALPIKFLFKTNLTDFLDIHELKQQYN
;
A
#
# COMPACT_ATOMS: atom_id res chain seq x y z
N MET A 1 -73.75 -49.07 -11.39
CA MET A 1 -72.93 -48.92 -10.18
C MET A 1 -71.63 -48.23 -10.58
N SER A 2 -71.45 -47.00 -10.11
CA SER A 2 -70.47 -46.00 -10.56
C SER A 2 -69.04 -46.34 -10.10
N LYS A 3 -68.06 -46.22 -11.01
CA LYS A 3 -66.62 -46.23 -10.69
C LYS A 3 -66.14 -44.78 -10.60
N LEU A 4 -65.76 -44.34 -9.41
CA LEU A 4 -65.11 -43.06 -9.16
C LEU A 4 -63.59 -43.28 -9.13
N ILE A 5 -62.88 -42.82 -10.15
CA ILE A 5 -61.41 -42.80 -10.19
C ILE A 5 -60.98 -41.35 -9.92
N LEU A 6 -60.32 -41.15 -8.78
CA LEU A 6 -59.76 -39.87 -8.33
C LEU A 6 -58.41 -39.65 -9.04
N LEU A 7 -58.33 -38.68 -9.95
CA LEU A 7 -57.10 -38.27 -10.60
C LEU A 7 -56.43 -37.16 -9.76
N VAL A 8 -55.29 -37.46 -9.16
CA VAL A 8 -54.48 -36.48 -8.41
C VAL A 8 -53.51 -35.80 -9.38
N THR A 9 -53.76 -34.53 -9.67
CA THR A 9 -52.89 -33.69 -10.51
C THR A 9 -51.78 -33.08 -9.65
N ILE A 10 -50.54 -33.56 -9.82
CA ILE A 10 -49.35 -32.97 -9.19
C ILE A 10 -48.91 -31.75 -10.01
N ILE A 11 -49.03 -30.56 -9.43
CA ILE A 11 -48.51 -29.31 -9.98
C ILE A 11 -47.05 -29.17 -9.53
N ILE A 12 -46.12 -29.36 -10.46
CA ILE A 12 -44.68 -29.15 -10.22
C ILE A 12 -44.39 -27.66 -10.43
N LEU A 13 -44.27 -26.90 -9.34
CA LEU A 13 -43.77 -25.53 -9.35
C LEU A 13 -42.26 -25.55 -9.68
N SER A 14 -41.92 -25.29 -10.93
CA SER A 14 -40.53 -25.08 -11.36
C SER A 14 -40.12 -23.65 -11.01
N SER A 15 -39.45 -23.46 -9.87
CA SER A 15 -38.79 -22.19 -9.55
C SER A 15 -37.52 -22.06 -10.39
N CYS A 16 -37.60 -21.30 -11.50
CA CYS A 16 -36.39 -20.84 -12.19
C CYS A 16 -35.68 -19.83 -11.29
N SER A 17 -34.73 -20.29 -10.50
CA SER A 17 -33.71 -19.40 -9.92
C SER A 17 -32.81 -18.92 -11.06
N SER A 18 -32.89 -17.64 -11.39
CA SER A 18 -31.93 -17.01 -12.29
C SER A 18 -30.55 -17.04 -11.62
N ILE A 19 -29.61 -17.76 -12.23
CA ILE A 19 -28.20 -17.74 -11.81
C ILE A 19 -27.72 -16.30 -11.98
N PRO A 20 -27.22 -15.62 -10.94
CA PRO A 20 -26.70 -14.27 -11.09
C PRO A 20 -25.53 -14.31 -12.07
N ASN A 21 -25.68 -13.61 -13.19
CA ASN A 21 -24.63 -13.49 -14.20
C ASN A 21 -23.47 -12.73 -13.56
N LYS A 22 -22.39 -13.44 -13.22
CA LYS A 22 -21.18 -12.84 -12.65
C LYS A 22 -20.54 -11.98 -13.75
N GLU A 23 -20.74 -10.67 -13.71
CA GLU A 23 -20.07 -9.73 -14.62
C GLU A 23 -18.58 -10.07 -14.70
N SER A 24 -18.05 -10.22 -15.92
CA SER A 24 -16.65 -10.52 -16.10
C SER A 24 -15.81 -9.32 -15.67
N THR A 25 -14.82 -9.56 -14.81
CA THR A 25 -13.87 -8.52 -14.41
C THR A 25 -13.11 -8.03 -15.64
N LYS A 26 -13.27 -6.75 -15.99
CA LYS A 26 -12.55 -6.12 -17.10
C LYS A 26 -11.13 -5.74 -16.66
N TYR A 27 -10.12 -6.32 -17.33
CA TYR A 27 -8.72 -5.96 -17.14
C TYR A 27 -8.27 -4.90 -18.14
N LEU A 28 -7.57 -3.88 -17.65
CA LEU A 28 -7.08 -2.73 -18.40
C LEU A 28 -5.57 -2.82 -18.58
N GLU A 29 -5.02 -2.14 -19.58
CA GLU A 29 -3.58 -1.88 -19.62
C GLU A 29 -3.19 -0.93 -18.48
N PHE A 30 -1.91 -0.92 -18.10
CA PHE A 30 -1.47 -0.25 -16.86
C PHE A 30 -1.85 1.23 -16.80
N THR A 31 -1.49 2.02 -17.81
CA THR A 31 -1.77 3.47 -17.83
C THR A 31 -3.28 3.76 -17.84
N ASP A 32 -4.05 3.02 -18.64
CA ASP A 32 -5.52 3.16 -18.70
C ASP A 32 -6.17 2.84 -17.36
N GLY A 33 -5.67 1.80 -16.67
CA GLY A 33 -6.12 1.44 -15.33
C GLY A 33 -5.87 2.54 -14.32
N ILE A 34 -4.68 3.15 -14.30
CA ILE A 34 -4.37 4.25 -13.37
C ILE A 34 -5.15 5.53 -13.71
N SER A 35 -5.33 5.84 -15.00
CA SER A 35 -6.18 6.95 -15.43
C SER A 35 -7.63 6.76 -14.99
N GLN A 36 -8.21 5.56 -15.19
CA GLN A 36 -9.56 5.25 -14.72
C GLN A 36 -9.66 5.32 -13.18
N LEU A 37 -8.67 4.78 -12.46
CA LEU A 37 -8.61 4.85 -11.00
C LEU A 37 -8.66 6.31 -10.53
N THR A 38 -7.79 7.15 -11.09
CA THR A 38 -7.69 8.57 -10.74
C THR A 38 -8.98 9.31 -11.05
N ASN A 39 -9.52 9.14 -12.26
CA ASN A 39 -10.75 9.80 -12.68
C ASN A 39 -11.94 9.44 -11.78
N SER A 40 -12.09 8.17 -11.41
CA SER A 40 -13.11 7.72 -10.47
C SER A 40 -12.93 8.33 -9.08
N LEU A 41 -11.71 8.29 -8.54
CA LEU A 41 -11.42 8.83 -7.21
C LEU A 41 -11.71 10.33 -7.12
N MET A 42 -11.17 11.11 -8.06
CA MET A 42 -11.27 12.57 -8.04
C MET A 42 -12.68 13.07 -8.37
N SER A 43 -13.36 12.43 -9.33
CA SER A 43 -14.75 12.79 -9.66
C SER A 43 -15.71 12.50 -8.50
N ASN A 44 -15.54 11.37 -7.82
CA ASN A 44 -16.36 11.04 -6.66
C ASN A 44 -16.05 11.94 -5.47
N LEU A 45 -14.78 12.32 -5.28
CA LEU A 45 -14.40 13.28 -4.24
C LEU A 45 -15.07 14.64 -4.46
N GLN A 46 -15.11 15.15 -5.70
CA GLN A 46 -15.79 16.43 -6.00
C GLN A 46 -17.32 16.39 -5.76
N ARG A 47 -17.92 15.20 -5.75
CA ARG A 47 -19.35 15.00 -5.43
C ARG A 47 -19.59 14.80 -3.94
N PHE A 48 -18.54 14.66 -3.14
CA PHE A 48 -18.66 14.49 -1.70
C PHE A 48 -19.19 15.78 -1.06
N LYS A 49 -20.19 15.64 -0.18
CA LYS A 49 -20.95 16.79 0.37
C LYS A 49 -20.06 17.83 1.08
N LEU A 50 -18.97 17.40 1.72
CA LEU A 50 -18.05 18.28 2.45
C LEU A 50 -16.79 18.65 1.63
N PHE A 51 -16.82 18.44 0.32
CA PHE A 51 -15.75 18.87 -0.56
C PHE A 51 -15.63 20.39 -0.55
N GLU A 52 -14.41 20.91 -0.36
CA GLU A 52 -14.10 22.33 -0.45
C GLU A 52 -13.54 22.68 -1.82
N ASP A 53 -13.82 23.89 -2.31
CA ASP A 53 -13.48 24.33 -3.67
C ASP A 53 -12.00 24.19 -4.04
N THR A 54 -11.10 24.30 -3.07
CA THR A 54 -9.69 23.92 -3.23
C THR A 54 -9.31 22.91 -2.16
N SER A 55 -9.29 21.63 -2.55
CA SER A 55 -8.91 20.55 -1.64
C SER A 55 -7.48 20.11 -1.89
N TYR A 56 -6.69 19.99 -0.83
CA TYR A 56 -5.35 19.41 -0.90
C TYR A 56 -5.36 17.97 -0.38
N ILE A 57 -4.99 17.05 -1.27
CA ILE A 57 -4.75 15.64 -1.00
C ILE A 57 -3.25 15.40 -0.84
N VAL A 58 -2.84 14.75 0.25
CA VAL A 58 -1.52 14.11 0.32
C VAL A 58 -1.62 12.65 -0.10
N LEU A 59 -0.71 12.21 -0.97
CA LEU A 59 -0.63 10.84 -1.46
C LEU A 59 0.41 10.09 -0.64
N ASN A 60 -0.04 9.06 0.07
CA ASN A 60 0.84 8.07 0.67
C ASN A 60 1.23 7.06 -0.44
N PRO A 61 2.53 6.82 -0.69
CA PRO A 61 2.95 5.91 -1.75
C PRO A 61 2.26 4.55 -1.64
N PHE A 62 1.87 3.99 -2.80
CA PHE A 62 1.19 2.71 -2.84
C PHE A 62 2.08 1.60 -2.28
N LEU A 63 1.48 0.68 -1.51
CA LEU A 63 2.19 -0.45 -0.92
C LEU A 63 1.81 -1.75 -1.61
N ASP A 64 2.77 -2.64 -1.80
CA ASP A 64 2.46 -4.03 -2.12
C ASP A 64 1.84 -4.72 -0.90
N VAL A 65 0.70 -5.39 -1.11
CA VAL A 65 -0.05 -6.03 0.00
C VAL A 65 0.70 -7.21 0.62
N ASP A 66 1.55 -7.89 -0.15
CA ASP A 66 2.17 -9.12 0.29
C ASP A 66 3.39 -8.85 1.16
N ASN A 67 4.12 -7.75 0.91
CA ASN A 67 5.36 -7.44 1.60
C ASN A 67 5.45 -6.05 2.27
N GLY A 68 4.47 -5.17 2.04
CA GLY A 68 4.42 -3.82 2.63
C GLY A 68 5.45 -2.85 2.06
N GLN A 69 6.07 -3.19 0.93
CA GLN A 69 7.14 -2.40 0.33
C GLN A 69 6.59 -1.36 -0.65
N ILE A 70 7.34 -0.25 -0.77
CA ILE A 70 7.21 0.65 -1.91
C ILE A 70 8.04 0.05 -3.04
N LEU A 71 7.42 -0.13 -4.20
CA LEU A 71 8.04 -0.67 -5.41
C LEU A 71 8.28 0.45 -6.41
N GLN A 72 9.08 0.19 -7.45
CA GLN A 72 9.16 1.09 -8.61
C GLN A 72 7.77 1.31 -9.25
N ALA A 73 6.96 0.24 -9.35
CA ALA A 73 5.56 0.35 -9.77
C ALA A 73 4.74 1.31 -8.89
N SER A 74 5.02 1.40 -7.58
CA SER A 74 4.35 2.38 -6.70
C SER A 74 4.69 3.81 -7.08
N LEU A 75 5.95 4.08 -7.46
CA LEU A 75 6.40 5.39 -7.93
C LEU A 75 5.79 5.76 -9.28
N ASP A 76 5.67 4.78 -10.18
CA ASP A 76 5.02 4.95 -11.49
C ASP A 76 3.53 5.31 -11.32
N ILE A 77 2.81 4.60 -10.44
CA ILE A 77 1.41 4.88 -10.11
C ILE A 77 1.26 6.30 -9.55
N GLU A 78 2.11 6.68 -8.58
CA GLU A 78 2.08 8.02 -8.00
C GLU A 78 2.26 9.10 -9.06
N LYS A 79 3.27 8.96 -9.93
CA LYS A 79 3.54 9.91 -11.00
C LYS A 79 2.33 10.09 -11.92
N LEU A 80 1.69 8.99 -12.31
CA LEU A 80 0.50 9.00 -13.16
C LEU A 80 -0.70 9.66 -12.45
N ILE A 81 -0.97 9.31 -11.19
CA ILE A 81 -2.07 9.91 -10.42
C ILE A 81 -1.87 11.43 -10.28
N ILE A 82 -0.66 11.87 -9.95
CA ILE A 82 -0.36 13.30 -9.79
C ILE A 82 -0.53 14.04 -11.11
N ALA A 83 0.04 13.52 -12.21
CA ALA A 83 -0.05 14.14 -13.53
C ALA A 83 -1.51 14.25 -14.01
N GLU A 84 -2.27 13.15 -13.97
CA GLU A 84 -3.68 13.10 -14.36
C GLU A 84 -4.54 14.05 -13.51
N THR A 85 -4.28 14.11 -12.20
CA THR A 85 -5.02 15.04 -11.31
C THR A 85 -4.74 16.50 -11.67
N GLN A 86 -3.48 16.86 -11.90
CA GLN A 86 -3.09 18.22 -12.28
C GLN A 86 -3.64 18.63 -13.64
N GLU A 87 -3.71 17.70 -14.58
CA GLU A 87 -4.25 17.92 -15.92
C GLU A 87 -5.76 18.13 -15.88
N ASN A 88 -6.50 17.22 -15.23
CA ASN A 88 -7.95 17.09 -15.38
C ASN A 88 -8.78 17.64 -14.20
N PHE A 89 -8.18 17.88 -13.03
CA PHE A 89 -8.90 18.26 -11.81
C PHE A 89 -8.34 19.54 -11.16
N LYS A 90 -8.53 20.70 -11.81
CA LYS A 90 -7.96 22.00 -11.38
C LYS A 90 -8.31 22.45 -9.95
N ARG A 91 -9.41 21.95 -9.37
CA ARG A 91 -9.86 22.22 -7.99
C ARG A 91 -9.17 21.34 -6.94
N ILE A 92 -8.39 20.36 -7.36
CA ILE A 92 -7.72 19.41 -6.49
C ILE A 92 -6.21 19.60 -6.64
N LYS A 93 -5.55 19.89 -5.51
CA LYS A 93 -4.10 19.82 -5.40
C LYS A 93 -3.74 18.45 -4.86
N ILE A 94 -2.73 17.82 -5.43
CA ILE A 94 -2.20 16.55 -4.95
C ILE A 94 -0.69 16.57 -4.97
N ALA A 95 -0.08 15.99 -3.93
CA ALA A 95 1.36 15.78 -3.85
C ALA A 95 1.65 14.59 -2.95
N ARG A 96 2.85 14.00 -3.09
CA ARG A 96 3.38 13.03 -2.13
C ARG A 96 3.32 13.60 -0.70
N ILE A 97 2.98 12.75 0.25
CA ILE A 97 2.96 13.10 1.66
C ILE A 97 4.35 13.52 2.15
N ASN A 98 4.40 14.66 2.83
CA ASN A 98 5.52 15.10 3.66
C ASN A 98 4.96 16.01 4.78
N PRO A 99 5.76 16.38 5.80
CA PRO A 99 5.25 17.19 6.91
C PRO A 99 4.63 18.52 6.49
N GLU A 100 5.26 19.25 5.57
CA GLU A 100 4.79 20.56 5.08
C GLU A 100 3.44 20.46 4.35
N LYS A 101 3.29 19.46 3.48
CA LYS A 101 2.07 19.27 2.70
C LYS A 101 0.95 18.71 3.56
N LEU A 102 1.27 17.84 4.54
CA LEU A 102 0.29 17.28 5.46
C LEU A 102 -0.40 18.37 6.29
N THR A 103 0.32 19.40 6.74
CA THR A 103 -0.28 20.51 7.50
C THR A 103 -1.43 21.20 6.76
N ASN A 104 -1.38 21.22 5.43
CA ASN A 104 -2.38 21.87 4.58
C ASN A 104 -3.37 20.86 3.96
N ALA A 105 -3.19 19.57 4.23
CA ALA A 105 -3.98 18.53 3.60
C ALA A 105 -5.29 18.32 4.35
N LYS A 106 -6.39 18.33 3.61
CA LYS A 106 -7.70 17.91 4.13
C LYS A 106 -7.92 16.42 3.95
N TYR A 107 -7.26 15.85 2.95
CA TYR A 107 -7.43 14.45 2.58
C TYR A 107 -6.10 13.73 2.46
N ILE A 108 -6.13 12.43 2.74
CA ILE A 108 -5.03 11.51 2.41
C ILE A 108 -5.53 10.44 1.43
N LEU A 109 -4.75 10.16 0.40
CA LEU A 109 -4.95 9.04 -0.51
C LEU A 109 -4.01 7.90 -0.08
N ASN A 110 -4.59 6.75 0.22
CA ASN A 110 -3.85 5.50 0.43
C ASN A 110 -4.15 4.53 -0.71
N GLY A 111 -3.16 3.72 -1.06
CA GLY A 111 -3.28 2.77 -2.14
C GLY A 111 -2.50 1.49 -1.86
N ILE A 112 -3.00 0.40 -2.42
CA ILE A 112 -2.37 -0.92 -2.36
C ILE A 112 -2.34 -1.58 -3.73
N ILE A 113 -1.29 -2.36 -3.96
CA ILE A 113 -1.08 -3.17 -5.16
C ILE A 113 -1.12 -4.64 -4.73
N LYS A 114 -1.96 -5.44 -5.39
CA LYS A 114 -2.02 -6.88 -5.19
C LYS A 114 -1.76 -7.61 -6.49
N TYR A 115 -0.74 -8.46 -6.50
CA TYR A 115 -0.54 -9.41 -7.59
C TYR A 115 -1.56 -10.56 -7.47
N GLU A 116 -2.22 -10.89 -8.56
CA GLU A 116 -3.19 -12.00 -8.62
C GLU A 116 -2.52 -13.23 -9.22
N ALA A 117 -2.02 -14.12 -8.37
CA ALA A 117 -1.36 -15.35 -8.80
C ALA A 117 -2.37 -16.32 -9.47
N ASN A 118 -2.01 -16.85 -10.66
CA ASN A 118 -2.71 -17.81 -11.56
C ASN A 118 -3.76 -17.21 -12.56
N LYS A 119 -3.96 -17.70 -13.81
CA LYS A 119 -3.69 -19.00 -14.49
C LYS A 119 -3.19 -18.84 -15.94
N SER A 120 -2.10 -19.53 -16.33
CA SER A 120 -1.72 -19.87 -17.72
C SER A 120 -1.66 -18.73 -18.77
N ALA A 121 -1.48 -17.47 -18.36
CA ALA A 121 -1.53 -16.31 -19.25
C ALA A 121 -0.14 -15.72 -19.50
N GLN A 122 0.08 -15.25 -20.74
CA GLN A 122 1.29 -14.54 -21.17
C GLN A 122 1.45 -13.17 -20.47
N LYS A 123 0.35 -12.64 -19.89
CA LYS A 123 0.28 -11.40 -19.10
C LYS A 123 0.00 -11.71 -17.63
N LYS A 124 0.56 -10.86 -16.76
CA LYS A 124 0.34 -10.83 -15.31
C LYS A 124 -0.86 -9.95 -14.97
N HIS A 125 -1.57 -10.31 -13.91
CA HIS A 125 -2.77 -9.62 -13.44
C HIS A 125 -2.56 -8.99 -12.07
N TYR A 126 -3.11 -7.79 -11.89
CA TYR A 126 -2.96 -6.98 -10.69
C TYR A 126 -4.28 -6.33 -10.31
N LYS A 127 -4.59 -6.32 -9.02
CA LYS A 127 -5.65 -5.51 -8.42
C LYS A 127 -5.02 -4.28 -7.78
N ILE A 128 -5.39 -3.09 -8.25
CA ILE A 128 -4.95 -1.82 -7.65
C ILE A 128 -6.16 -1.17 -6.99
N SER A 129 -6.06 -0.95 -5.69
CA SER A 129 -7.14 -0.39 -4.87
C SER A 129 -6.66 0.85 -4.15
N ALA A 130 -7.53 1.85 -4.02
CA ALA A 130 -7.20 3.07 -3.30
C ALA A 130 -8.43 3.63 -2.58
N SER A 131 -8.18 4.36 -1.50
CA SER A 131 -9.19 5.13 -0.79
C SER A 131 -8.68 6.54 -0.47
N ILE A 132 -9.64 7.46 -0.39
CA ILE A 132 -9.43 8.81 0.09
C ILE A 132 -10.12 8.94 1.43
N ILE A 133 -9.38 9.45 2.41
CA ILE A 133 -9.82 9.66 3.78
C ILE A 133 -9.85 11.16 4.05
N ASP A 134 -10.94 11.63 4.64
CA ASP A 134 -11.04 12.95 5.27
C ASP A 134 -10.28 12.93 6.60
N LEU A 135 -9.19 13.70 6.69
CA LEU A 135 -8.31 13.77 7.85
C LEU A 135 -8.97 14.50 9.04
N THR A 136 -9.93 15.39 8.80
CA THR A 136 -10.65 16.12 9.85
C THR A 136 -11.63 15.20 10.55
N ASN A 137 -12.33 14.37 9.78
CA ASN A 137 -13.39 13.51 10.30
C ASN A 137 -12.95 12.05 10.52
N SER A 138 -11.71 11.70 10.18
CA SER A 138 -11.21 10.31 10.19
C SER A 138 -12.19 9.35 9.52
N THR A 139 -12.59 9.68 8.29
CA THR A 139 -13.65 8.96 7.57
C THR A 139 -13.23 8.67 6.13
N ILE A 140 -13.52 7.46 5.66
CA ILE A 140 -13.33 7.11 4.24
C ILE A 140 -14.41 7.79 3.42
N VAL A 141 -14.03 8.66 2.49
CA VAL A 141 -14.97 9.45 1.67
C VAL A 141 -15.10 8.92 0.25
N VAL A 142 -14.07 8.23 -0.25
CA VAL A 142 -14.07 7.60 -1.57
C VAL A 142 -13.21 6.34 -1.52
N ASN A 143 -13.61 5.29 -2.24
CA ASN A 143 -12.72 4.18 -2.58
C ASN A 143 -12.95 3.77 -4.05
N HIS A 144 -11.95 3.17 -4.66
CA HIS A 144 -12.08 2.59 -6.00
C HIS A 144 -11.06 1.48 -6.23
N THR A 145 -11.34 0.60 -7.18
CA THR A 145 -10.48 -0.52 -7.56
C THR A 145 -10.49 -0.67 -9.07
N VAL A 146 -9.31 -0.91 -9.63
CA VAL A 146 -9.13 -1.30 -11.03
C VAL A 146 -8.35 -2.60 -11.12
N TYR A 147 -8.59 -3.33 -12.20
CA TYR A 147 -7.91 -4.58 -12.51
C TYR A 147 -7.03 -4.36 -13.75
N ILE A 148 -5.77 -4.71 -13.64
CA ILE A 148 -4.74 -4.43 -14.65
C ILE A 148 -4.16 -5.73 -15.18
N GLN A 149 -4.00 -5.82 -16.49
CA GLN A 149 -3.17 -6.81 -17.16
C GLN A 149 -1.91 -6.12 -17.72
N SER A 150 -0.75 -6.75 -17.57
CA SER A 150 0.52 -6.20 -18.07
C SER A 150 1.51 -7.34 -18.36
N LEU A 151 2.54 -7.09 -19.16
CA LEU A 151 3.69 -8.00 -19.27
C LEU A 151 4.42 -8.18 -17.91
N GLY A 152 4.25 -7.21 -17.03
CA GLY A 152 4.71 -7.25 -15.65
C GLY A 152 5.02 -5.84 -15.17
N LEU A 153 4.50 -5.48 -14.00
CA LEU A 153 4.89 -4.23 -13.35
C LEU A 153 6.30 -4.35 -12.77
N ASN A 154 6.99 -3.22 -12.64
CA ASN A 154 8.32 -3.17 -12.04
C ASN A 154 8.24 -3.38 -10.52
N TYR A 155 8.36 -4.64 -10.10
CA TYR A 155 8.30 -5.07 -8.71
C TYR A 155 9.64 -4.97 -7.97
N GLN A 156 10.62 -4.23 -8.50
CA GLN A 156 11.84 -3.90 -7.76
C GLN A 156 11.47 -2.98 -6.58
N PRO A 157 11.84 -3.34 -5.33
CA PRO A 157 11.67 -2.43 -4.19
C PRO A 157 12.53 -1.18 -4.35
N THR A 158 12.14 -0.07 -3.72
CA THR A 158 13.06 1.08 -3.63
C THR A 158 14.27 0.75 -2.73
N PRO A 159 15.41 1.44 -2.86
CA PRO A 159 16.62 1.12 -2.10
C PRO A 159 16.42 0.98 -0.58
N SER A 160 15.65 1.90 0.01
CA SER A 160 15.34 1.91 1.46
C SER A 160 14.57 0.68 1.92
N TYR A 161 13.79 0.04 1.04
CA TYR A 161 13.12 -1.23 1.31
C TYR A 161 13.96 -2.44 0.90
N GLN A 162 14.77 -2.33 -0.16
CA GLN A 162 15.64 -3.39 -0.65
C GLN A 162 16.72 -3.73 0.37
N ASP A 163 17.41 -2.72 0.90
CA ASP A 163 18.53 -2.85 1.85
C ASP A 163 18.09 -3.22 3.28
N ASN A 164 16.78 -3.35 3.51
CA ASN A 164 16.25 -3.73 4.81
C ASN A 164 16.22 -5.27 5.01
N PRO A 165 16.65 -5.81 6.16
CA PRO A 165 16.69 -7.25 6.41
C PRO A 165 15.33 -7.87 6.74
N MET A 166 14.28 -7.05 6.90
CA MET A 166 12.93 -7.50 7.24
C MET A 166 11.88 -6.92 6.28
N TYR A 167 10.74 -7.60 6.18
CA TYR A 167 9.54 -7.05 5.56
C TYR A 167 8.72 -6.28 6.60
N PHE A 168 8.10 -5.18 6.21
CA PHE A 168 7.28 -4.35 7.09
C PHE A 168 5.81 -4.80 7.04
N LYS A 169 5.54 -6.03 7.51
CA LYS A 169 4.20 -6.65 7.47
C LYS A 169 3.36 -6.45 8.74
N GLY A 170 3.73 -5.48 9.58
CA GLY A 170 3.09 -5.25 10.87
C GLY A 170 1.72 -4.56 10.77
N LYS A 171 1.18 -4.18 11.93
CA LYS A 171 -0.07 -3.42 12.07
C LYS A 171 -0.17 -2.20 11.13
N PRO A 172 0.87 -1.37 10.92
CA PRO A 172 0.83 -0.27 9.96
C PRO A 172 0.34 -0.64 8.55
N LEU A 173 0.82 -1.75 7.99
CA LEU A 173 0.38 -2.24 6.69
C LEU A 173 -1.08 -2.69 6.73
N GLN A 174 -1.47 -3.40 7.78
CA GLN A 174 -2.85 -3.89 7.95
C GLN A 174 -3.85 -2.74 8.09
N ASP A 175 -3.48 -1.66 8.79
CA ASP A 175 -4.32 -0.48 8.92
C ASP A 175 -4.53 0.21 7.57
N ILE A 176 -3.48 0.28 6.72
CA ILE A 176 -3.60 0.79 5.35
C ILE A 176 -4.51 -0.12 4.51
N ILE A 177 -4.27 -1.43 4.51
CA ILE A 177 -5.09 -2.42 3.77
C ILE A 177 -6.56 -2.34 4.20
N SER A 178 -6.81 -2.24 5.51
CA SER A 178 -8.15 -2.11 6.08
C SER A 178 -8.82 -0.81 5.62
N SER A 179 -8.09 0.32 5.66
CA SER A 179 -8.61 1.62 5.22
C SER A 179 -8.92 1.68 3.73
N VAL A 180 -8.22 0.91 2.89
CA VAL A 180 -8.49 0.84 1.45
C VAL A 180 -9.70 -0.04 1.13
N ASN A 181 -9.87 -1.15 1.86
CA ASN A 181 -10.94 -2.10 1.61
C ASN A 181 -12.26 -1.76 2.33
N SER A 182 -12.22 -0.86 3.31
CA SER A 182 -13.41 -0.49 4.09
C SER A 182 -14.43 0.31 3.25
N PRO A 183 -15.74 0.15 3.49
CA PRO A 183 -16.78 0.91 2.81
C PRO A 183 -16.65 2.43 3.02
N VAL A 184 -17.11 3.22 2.03
CA VAL A 184 -17.27 4.67 2.17
C VAL A 184 -18.22 4.98 3.34
N GLY A 185 -17.86 5.97 4.15
CA GLY A 185 -18.54 6.35 5.38
C GLY A 185 -17.97 5.68 6.64
N SER A 186 -17.12 4.66 6.49
CA SER A 186 -16.45 4.02 7.63
C SER A 186 -15.51 4.98 8.35
N LYS A 187 -15.53 4.95 9.68
CA LYS A 187 -14.57 5.63 10.54
C LYS A 187 -13.26 4.83 10.62
N ILE A 188 -12.14 5.54 10.69
CA ILE A 188 -10.84 4.96 11.01
C ILE A 188 -10.45 5.27 12.46
N ASP A 189 -9.49 4.54 12.99
CA ASP A 189 -8.98 4.69 14.36
C ASP A 189 -8.65 6.16 14.67
N THR A 190 -8.97 6.61 15.88
CA THR A 190 -8.68 7.98 16.34
C THR A 190 -7.19 8.31 16.34
N ASN A 191 -6.31 7.32 16.48
CA ASN A 191 -4.86 7.48 16.46
C ASN A 191 -4.26 7.55 15.04
N TYR A 192 -5.11 7.46 14.00
CA TYR A 192 -4.68 7.47 12.61
C TYR A 192 -3.86 8.72 12.24
N TYR A 193 -4.20 9.88 12.81
CA TYR A 193 -3.51 11.13 12.49
C TYR A 193 -2.05 11.12 12.96
N ASP A 194 -1.76 10.56 14.13
CA ASP A 194 -0.38 10.44 14.62
C ASP A 194 0.42 9.45 13.79
N PHE A 195 -0.21 8.34 13.34
CA PHE A 195 0.39 7.44 12.36
C PHE A 195 0.73 8.16 11.05
N VAL A 196 -0.17 8.99 10.52
CA VAL A 196 0.05 9.75 9.29
C VAL A 196 1.20 10.76 9.42
N LYS A 197 1.36 11.42 10.57
CA LYS A 197 2.52 12.31 10.83
C LYS A 197 3.85 11.55 10.78
N ILE A 198 3.93 10.40 11.44
CA ILE A 198 5.13 9.55 11.40
C ILE A 198 5.39 9.06 9.98
N LYS A 199 4.33 8.66 9.26
CA LYS A 199 4.45 8.22 7.86
C LYS A 199 4.99 9.34 6.96
N ALA A 200 4.54 10.57 7.14
CA ALA A 200 5.03 11.74 6.40
C ALA A 200 6.54 11.95 6.59
N LEU A 201 7.04 11.81 7.83
CA LEU A 201 8.47 11.91 8.12
C LEU A 201 9.26 10.74 7.51
N LEU A 202 8.74 9.50 7.65
CA LEU A 202 9.36 8.31 7.06
C LEU A 202 9.50 8.42 5.55
N THR A 203 8.46 8.89 4.85
CA THR A 203 8.50 9.07 3.39
C THR A 203 9.62 10.03 2.96
N VAL A 204 9.86 11.10 3.73
CA VAL A 204 10.98 12.03 3.47
C VAL A 204 12.32 11.35 3.73
N ALA A 205 12.49 10.69 4.88
CA ALA A 205 13.74 10.00 5.23
C ALA A 205 14.09 8.90 4.22
N GLN A 206 13.10 8.12 3.79
CA GLN A 206 13.24 7.08 2.76
C GLN A 206 13.58 7.69 1.40
N SER A 207 12.95 8.78 0.98
CA SER A 207 13.28 9.43 -0.30
C SER A 207 14.73 9.94 -0.31
N VAL A 208 15.17 10.54 0.80
CA VAL A 208 16.57 10.99 0.96
C VAL A 208 17.55 9.81 0.96
N TYR A 209 17.16 8.68 1.56
CA TYR A 209 17.92 7.43 1.47
C TYR A 209 18.03 6.94 0.03
N ASP A 210 16.91 6.88 -0.67
CA ASP A 210 16.80 6.36 -2.05
C ASP A 210 17.62 7.22 -3.04
N GLU A 211 17.87 8.48 -2.71
CA GLU A 211 18.78 9.39 -3.43
C GLU A 211 20.27 9.21 -3.08
N GLY A 212 20.62 8.27 -2.19
CA GLY A 212 22.00 8.01 -1.76
C GLY A 212 22.55 9.00 -0.72
N LYS A 213 21.71 9.90 -0.17
CA LYS A 213 22.12 10.92 0.81
C LYS A 213 22.10 10.36 2.24
N TYR A 214 22.87 9.30 2.48
CA TYR A 214 22.79 8.49 3.71
C TYR A 214 23.03 9.27 5.01
N LYS A 215 23.93 10.25 5.03
CA LYS A 215 24.17 11.08 6.23
C LYS A 215 22.94 11.92 6.60
N GLN A 216 22.26 12.46 5.59
CA GLN A 216 21.04 13.24 5.80
C GLN A 216 19.87 12.34 6.20
N ALA A 217 19.72 11.19 5.53
CA ALA A 217 18.73 10.19 5.88
C ALA A 217 18.89 9.70 7.34
N TYR A 218 20.14 9.48 7.78
CA TYR A 218 20.44 9.13 9.18
C TYR A 218 19.91 10.16 10.18
N ALA A 219 20.18 11.45 9.95
CA ALA A 219 19.68 12.51 10.82
C ALA A 219 18.14 12.55 10.85
N LEU A 220 17.49 12.33 9.70
CA LEU A 220 16.03 12.28 9.61
C LEU A 220 15.44 11.08 10.36
N PHE A 221 15.99 9.87 10.19
CA PHE A 221 15.52 8.71 10.94
C PHE A 221 15.77 8.84 12.44
N LYS A 222 16.89 9.42 12.86
CA LYS A 222 17.14 9.74 14.27
C LYS A 222 16.10 10.72 14.82
N ASN A 223 15.74 11.75 14.05
CA ASN A 223 14.70 12.69 14.46
C ASN A 223 13.33 12.00 14.61
N ILE A 224 12.99 11.08 13.71
CA ILE A 224 11.74 10.30 13.79
C ILE A 224 11.69 9.48 15.09
N LEU A 225 12.81 8.88 15.50
CA LEU A 225 12.88 8.07 16.72
C LEU A 225 12.51 8.85 17.99
N GLU A 226 12.75 10.16 18.00
CA GLU A 226 12.40 11.06 19.11
C GLU A 226 10.93 11.48 19.10
N GLN A 227 10.18 11.20 18.03
CA GLN A 227 8.76 11.54 17.93
C GLN A 227 7.88 10.51 18.66
N PRO A 228 6.75 10.94 19.26
CA PRO A 228 5.73 10.01 19.73
C PRO A 228 5.27 9.08 18.60
N GLY A 229 5.32 7.76 18.83
CA GLY A 229 4.99 6.76 17.80
C GLY A 229 6.09 6.51 16.76
N GLY A 230 7.27 7.15 16.88
CA GLY A 230 8.37 6.99 15.95
C GLY A 230 9.24 5.74 16.16
N LYS A 231 9.11 5.06 17.31
CA LYS A 231 9.82 3.82 17.64
C LYS A 231 9.13 2.59 17.01
N ILE A 232 9.19 2.50 15.69
CA ILE A 232 8.59 1.43 14.89
C ILE A 232 9.63 0.74 14.01
N ILE A 233 9.32 -0.48 13.55
CA ILE A 233 10.22 -1.33 12.76
C ILE A 233 10.77 -0.57 11.54
N GLU A 234 9.95 0.25 10.88
CA GLU A 234 10.34 1.05 9.72
C GLU A 234 11.42 2.09 10.06
N THR A 235 11.34 2.75 11.21
CA THR A 235 12.33 3.75 11.65
C THR A 235 13.65 3.08 11.97
N TYR A 236 13.64 2.01 12.77
CA TYR A 236 14.85 1.25 13.09
C TYR A 236 15.41 0.56 11.84
N GLY A 237 14.55 0.14 10.92
CA GLY A 237 14.94 -0.40 9.63
C GLY A 237 15.66 0.62 8.74
N GLY A 238 15.17 1.87 8.75
CA GLY A 238 15.86 2.99 8.13
C GLY A 238 17.24 3.24 8.76
N LEU A 239 17.32 3.28 10.09
CA LEU A 239 18.56 3.45 10.86
C LEU A 239 19.57 2.32 10.60
N TYR A 240 19.11 1.07 10.58
CA TYR A 240 19.92 -0.08 10.18
C TYR A 240 20.53 0.14 8.79
N ALA A 241 19.70 0.45 7.80
CA ALA A 241 20.15 0.58 6.41
C ALA A 241 21.18 1.71 6.25
N VAL A 242 20.91 2.90 6.80
CA VAL A 242 21.85 4.04 6.72
C VAL A 242 23.15 3.76 7.48
N THR A 243 23.11 3.15 8.66
CA THR A 243 24.31 2.90 9.45
C THR A 243 25.17 1.83 8.80
N PHE A 244 24.54 0.82 8.18
CA PHE A 244 25.21 -0.15 7.34
C PHE A 244 25.92 0.52 6.14
N LYS A 245 25.21 1.35 5.35
CA LYS A 245 25.81 2.09 4.22
C LYS A 245 26.93 3.05 4.63
N LEU A 246 26.91 3.53 5.87
CA LEU A 246 27.95 4.39 6.44
C LEU A 246 29.10 3.62 7.12
N GLY A 247 29.10 2.28 7.08
CA GLY A 247 30.14 1.43 7.70
C GLY A 247 30.08 1.37 9.23
N ARG A 248 28.97 1.80 9.85
CA ARG A 248 28.78 1.83 11.30
C ARG A 248 28.13 0.53 11.80
N LEU A 249 28.84 -0.59 11.64
CA LEU A 249 28.27 -1.93 11.83
C LEU A 249 27.69 -2.18 13.22
N LYS A 250 28.35 -1.71 14.29
CA LYS A 250 27.82 -1.85 15.67
C LYS A 250 26.48 -1.13 15.86
N GLU A 251 26.31 0.03 15.21
CA GLU A 251 25.05 0.77 15.28
C GLU A 251 23.97 0.09 14.43
N ALA A 252 24.34 -0.48 13.27
CA ALA A 252 23.44 -1.29 12.46
C ALA A 252 22.93 -2.50 13.26
N GLU A 253 23.82 -3.25 13.90
CA GLU A 253 23.46 -4.39 14.76
C GLU A 253 22.50 -4.00 15.88
N ALA A 254 22.77 -2.90 16.57
CA ALA A 254 21.87 -2.40 17.62
C ALA A 254 20.47 -2.05 17.08
N ASN A 255 20.38 -1.40 15.93
CA ASN A 255 19.09 -1.09 15.30
C ASN A 255 18.37 -2.36 14.83
N PHE A 256 19.10 -3.36 14.33
CA PHE A 256 18.51 -4.66 13.98
C PHE A 256 17.94 -5.37 15.22
N ALA A 257 18.64 -5.36 16.35
CA ALA A 257 18.16 -5.93 17.60
C ALA A 257 16.83 -5.28 18.06
N GLU A 258 16.69 -3.96 17.91
CA GLU A 258 15.44 -3.24 18.18
C GLU A 258 14.30 -3.69 17.25
N MET A 259 14.58 -3.88 15.95
CA MET A 259 13.58 -4.42 15.02
C MET A 259 13.10 -5.81 15.44
N ILE A 260 14.01 -6.69 15.86
CA ILE A 260 13.69 -8.03 16.36
C ILE A 260 12.86 -7.96 17.64
N ALA A 261 13.24 -7.09 18.58
CA ALA A 261 12.49 -6.91 19.82
C ALA A 261 11.03 -6.50 19.56
N ILE A 262 10.81 -5.54 18.65
CA ILE A 262 9.45 -5.11 18.27
C ILE A 262 8.69 -6.23 17.55
N ALA A 263 9.35 -6.93 16.62
CA ALA A 263 8.76 -8.03 15.87
C ALA A 263 8.31 -9.19 16.78
N MET A 264 9.13 -9.53 17.78
CA MET A 264 8.78 -10.52 18.80
C MET A 264 7.57 -10.09 19.64
N GLN A 265 7.50 -8.82 20.04
CA GLN A 265 6.33 -8.28 20.75
C GLN A 265 5.05 -8.35 19.90
N GLN A 266 5.18 -8.23 18.58
CA GLN A 266 4.07 -8.36 17.63
C GLN A 266 3.74 -9.81 17.26
N GLY A 267 4.51 -10.79 17.74
CA GLY A 267 4.29 -12.22 17.46
C GLY A 267 4.62 -12.65 16.02
N ALA A 268 5.39 -11.85 15.27
CA ALA A 268 5.74 -12.16 13.89
C ALA A 268 7.19 -11.73 13.61
N LEU A 269 7.98 -12.62 13.01
CA LEU A 269 9.38 -12.37 12.60
C LEU A 269 9.50 -12.38 11.06
N PRO A 270 9.13 -11.29 10.37
CA PRO A 270 9.14 -11.22 8.92
C PRO A 270 10.57 -10.97 8.36
N ILE A 271 11.53 -11.82 8.72
CA ILE A 271 12.92 -11.72 8.25
C ILE A 271 13.02 -12.14 6.79
N LYS A 272 13.84 -11.44 6.00
CA LYS A 272 14.19 -11.85 4.64
C LYS A 272 15.29 -12.91 4.71
N PHE A 273 14.96 -14.13 4.36
CA PHE A 273 15.96 -15.18 4.16
C PHE A 273 16.50 -15.09 2.73
N LEU A 274 17.82 -14.93 2.62
CA LEU A 274 18.51 -14.70 1.35
C LEU A 274 19.08 -16.00 0.80
N PHE A 275 18.25 -17.02 0.65
CA PHE A 275 18.65 -18.27 0.02
C PHE A 275 18.32 -18.24 -1.48
N LYS A 276 19.18 -18.86 -2.30
CA LYS A 276 18.85 -19.19 -3.69
C LYS A 276 17.62 -20.10 -3.70
N THR A 277 16.72 -19.90 -4.66
CA THR A 277 15.51 -20.71 -4.78
C THR A 277 15.87 -22.20 -4.90
N ASN A 278 15.28 -23.05 -4.06
CA ASN A 278 15.55 -24.50 -3.97
C ASN A 278 16.98 -24.90 -3.57
N LEU A 279 17.75 -23.99 -2.97
CA LEU A 279 19.10 -24.26 -2.48
C LEU A 279 19.27 -23.71 -1.05
N THR A 280 20.23 -24.26 -0.31
CA THR A 280 20.65 -23.74 0.99
C THR A 280 21.75 -22.68 0.89
N ASP A 281 22.25 -22.42 -0.33
CA ASP A 281 23.25 -21.38 -0.58
C ASP A 281 22.64 -19.99 -0.45
N PHE A 282 23.40 -19.06 0.12
CA PHE A 282 23.04 -17.64 0.08
C PHE A 282 22.98 -17.11 -1.36
N LEU A 283 22.14 -16.10 -1.59
CA LEU A 283 22.13 -15.32 -2.83
C LEU A 283 23.55 -14.81 -3.13
N ASP A 284 23.93 -14.83 -4.41
CA ASP A 284 25.26 -14.40 -4.87
C ASP A 284 25.35 -12.87 -4.97
N ILE A 285 25.06 -12.19 -3.86
CA ILE A 285 25.11 -10.74 -3.73
C ILE A 285 26.26 -10.43 -2.79
N HIS A 286 27.33 -9.84 -3.33
CA HIS A 286 28.60 -9.67 -2.61
C HIS A 286 28.42 -8.85 -1.32
N GLU A 287 27.60 -7.80 -1.37
CA GLU A 287 27.28 -6.94 -0.23
C GLU A 287 26.49 -7.68 0.85
N LEU A 288 25.63 -8.65 0.48
CA LEU A 288 24.89 -9.47 1.44
C LEU A 288 25.79 -10.52 2.08
N LYS A 289 26.72 -11.12 1.34
CA LYS A 289 27.71 -12.04 1.91
C LYS A 289 28.59 -11.37 2.96
N GLN A 290 28.88 -10.07 2.84
CA GLN A 290 29.61 -9.29 3.85
C GLN A 290 28.81 -9.05 5.13
N GLN A 291 27.48 -9.23 5.13
CA GLN A 291 26.64 -9.08 6.33
C GLN A 291 26.68 -10.30 7.26
N TYR A 292 27.14 -11.46 6.76
CA TYR A 292 27.11 -12.74 7.47
C TYR A 292 28.50 -13.36 7.68
N ASN A 293 29.57 -12.65 7.31
CA ASN A 293 30.98 -13.01 7.55
C ASN A 293 31.63 -11.99 8.47
#